data_AF-A0A924TTA4-F1
#
_entry.id   AF-A0A924TTA4-F1
#
_cell.length_a   1.000
_cell.length_b   1.000
_cell.length_c   1.000
_cell.angle_alpha   90.00
_cell.angle_beta   90.00
_cell.angle_gamma   90.00
#
_symmetry.space_group_name_H-M   'P 1'
#
loop_
_entity.id
_entity.type
_entity.pdbx_description
1 polymer ?
#
loop_
_entity_poly.entity_id
_entity_poly.type
_entity_poly.pdbx_seq_one_letter_code
_entity_poly.pdbx_strand_id
1 'polypeptide(L)'
;WAALIGVATSADADGRLQLVLPGGYIAFEAAAPGANDGLVEIALQVVDLPAVLRDAAALGLPVTDHSLMLAGMRFSLTSAATAG
;
A
#
# COMPACT_ATOMS: atom_id res chain seq x y z
N TRP A 1 -4.36 -6.78 -16.66
CA TRP A 1 -4.98 -6.13 -15.50
C TRP A 1 -5.13 -4.62 -15.67
N ALA A 2 -4.06 -3.83 -15.82
CA ALA A 2 -4.11 -2.37 -16.05
C ALA A 2 -5.17 -1.91 -17.08
N ALA A 3 -5.15 -2.48 -18.29
CA ALA A 3 -6.14 -2.20 -19.34
C ALA A 3 -7.57 -2.68 -19.04
N LEU A 4 -7.73 -3.61 -18.08
CA LEU A 4 -9.01 -4.18 -17.68
C LEU A 4 -9.70 -3.36 -16.58
N ILE A 5 -8.92 -2.71 -15.71
CA ILE A 5 -9.41 -1.86 -14.60
C ILE A 5 -9.24 -0.36 -14.88
N GLY A 6 -8.69 0.01 -16.04
CA GLY A 6 -8.47 1.40 -16.44
C GLY A 6 -7.41 2.14 -15.62
N VAL A 7 -6.51 1.41 -14.95
CA VAL A 7 -5.45 1.98 -14.12
C VAL A 7 -4.11 1.81 -14.82
N ALA A 8 -3.39 2.92 -15.03
CA ALA A 8 -2.08 2.89 -15.67
C ALA A 8 -1.05 2.20 -14.78
N THR A 9 -0.17 1.39 -15.38
CA THR A 9 1.02 0.84 -14.72
C THR A 9 2.26 1.58 -15.16
N SER A 10 3.21 1.77 -14.27
CA SER A 10 4.58 2.21 -14.59
C SER A 10 5.60 1.37 -13.84
N ALA A 11 6.89 1.62 -14.06
CA ALA A 11 7.96 1.13 -13.21
C ALA A 11 8.49 2.27 -12.33
N ASP A 12 8.92 1.97 -11.11
CA ASP A 12 9.67 2.91 -10.26
C ASP A 12 11.15 2.98 -10.67
N ALA A 13 11.95 3.76 -9.92
CA ALA A 13 13.37 3.94 -10.18
C ALA A 13 14.20 2.64 -10.06
N ASP A 14 13.69 1.65 -9.31
CA ASP A 14 14.31 0.35 -9.09
C ASP A 14 13.76 -0.72 -10.05
N GLY A 15 12.87 -0.33 -10.97
CA GLY A 15 12.25 -1.21 -11.97
C GLY A 15 11.07 -2.03 -11.45
N ARG A 16 10.58 -1.76 -10.23
CA ARG A 16 9.39 -2.44 -9.68
C ARG A 16 8.13 -1.92 -10.35
N LEU A 17 7.22 -2.83 -10.67
CA LEU A 17 5.92 -2.48 -11.24
C LEU A 17 5.11 -1.70 -10.20
N GLN A 18 4.40 -0.67 -10.63
CA GLN A 18 3.46 0.07 -9.78
C GLN A 18 2.17 0.42 -10.54
N LEU A 19 1.04 0.49 -9.83
CA LEU A 19 -0.19 1.11 -10.30
C LEU A 19 -0.17 2.61 -9.98
N VAL A 20 -0.50 3.44 -10.96
CA VAL A 20 -0.60 4.89 -10.79
C VAL A 20 -2.06 5.26 -10.47
N LEU A 21 -2.27 5.89 -9.32
CA LEU A 21 -3.57 6.32 -8.84
C LEU A 21 -3.63 7.86 -8.76
N PRO A 22 -4.82 8.48 -8.75
CA PRO A 22 -4.95 9.89 -8.42
C PRO A 22 -4.36 10.17 -7.02
N GLY A 23 -3.28 10.93 -6.97
CA GLY A 23 -2.61 11.31 -5.72
C GLY A 23 -1.61 10.29 -5.15
N GLY A 24 -1.29 9.21 -5.87
CA GLY A 24 -0.30 8.25 -5.37
C GLY A 24 -0.04 7.06 -6.29
N TYR A 25 0.61 6.03 -5.74
CA TYR A 25 0.88 4.78 -6.44
C TYR A 25 0.80 3.58 -5.49
N ILE A 26 0.57 2.39 -6.04
CA ILE A 26 0.73 1.10 -5.35
C ILE A 26 1.88 0.37 -6.00
N ALA A 27 2.98 0.15 -5.28
CA ALA A 27 4.10 -0.65 -5.77
C ALA A 27 3.87 -2.15 -5.55
N PHE A 28 4.32 -2.97 -6.48
CA PHE A 28 4.31 -4.42 -6.37
C PHE A 28 5.70 -4.93 -6.01
N GLU A 29 5.76 -5.83 -5.04
CA GLU A 29 6.98 -6.55 -4.70
C GLU A 29 6.83 -8.03 -5.05
N ALA A 30 7.94 -8.65 -5.45
CA ALA A 30 7.96 -10.08 -5.71
C ALA A 30 7.65 -10.83 -4.41
N ALA A 31 6.68 -11.73 -4.46
CA ALA A 31 6.36 -12.57 -3.33
C ALA A 31 7.56 -13.45 -2.94
N ALA A 32 7.79 -13.60 -1.64
CA ALA A 32 8.83 -14.51 -1.15
C ALA A 32 8.52 -15.96 -1.58
N PRO A 33 9.54 -16.81 -1.82
CA PRO A 33 9.32 -18.22 -2.15
C PRO A 33 8.44 -18.90 -1.09
N GLY A 34 7.33 -19.52 -1.53
CA GLY A 34 6.38 -20.21 -0.64
C GLY A 34 5.27 -19.32 -0.06
N ALA A 35 5.22 -18.03 -0.40
CA ALA A 35 4.04 -17.21 -0.15
C ALA A 35 2.87 -17.67 -1.04
N ASN A 36 1.65 -17.55 -0.52
CA ASN A 36 0.44 -17.86 -1.30
C ASN A 36 0.29 -16.91 -2.50
N ASP A 37 -0.21 -17.42 -3.62
CA ASP A 37 -0.58 -16.60 -4.77
C ASP A 37 -1.69 -15.61 -4.38
N GLY A 38 -1.49 -14.32 -4.68
CA GLY A 38 -2.48 -13.26 -4.44
C GLY A 38 -1.89 -12.01 -3.78
N LEU A 39 -2.75 -10.99 -3.62
CA LEU A 39 -2.36 -9.74 -2.97
C LEU A 39 -2.51 -9.90 -1.44
N VAL A 40 -1.38 -10.06 -0.76
CA VAL A 40 -1.34 -10.28 0.71
C VAL A 40 -1.02 -9.02 1.50
N GLU A 41 -0.35 -8.06 0.86
CA GLU A 41 0.10 -6.81 1.48
C GLU A 41 0.10 -5.65 0.47
N ILE A 42 -0.22 -4.44 0.96
CA ILE A 42 0.03 -3.17 0.28
C ILE A 42 0.91 -2.30 1.19
N ALA A 43 2.06 -1.88 0.70
CA ALA A 43 2.85 -0.83 1.35
C ALA A 43 2.32 0.56 0.90
N LEU A 44 1.93 1.42 1.84
CA LEU A 44 1.45 2.78 1.58
C LEU A 44 2.35 3.81 2.26
N GLN A 45 2.80 4.79 1.48
CA GLN A 45 3.38 6.01 2.03
C GLN A 45 2.26 7.03 2.26
N VAL A 46 2.15 7.53 3.48
CA VAL A 46 1.09 8.46 3.88
C VAL A 46 1.69 9.75 4.44
N VAL A 47 1.11 10.88 4.06
CA VAL A 47 1.60 12.21 4.48
C VAL A 47 1.43 12.43 5.98
N ASP A 48 0.32 11.95 6.55
CA ASP A 48 0.00 12.07 7.97
C ASP A 48 -0.31 10.68 8.55
N LEU A 49 0.75 9.94 8.88
CA LEU A 49 0.65 8.62 9.48
C LEU A 49 -0.15 8.61 10.79
N PRO A 50 0.07 9.54 11.75
CA PRO A 50 -0.73 9.61 12.97
C PRO A 50 -2.24 9.77 12.73
N ALA A 51 -2.64 10.62 11.78
CA ALA A 51 -4.05 10.79 11.46
C ALA A 51 -4.67 9.50 10.90
N VAL A 52 -3.99 8.84 9.96
CA VAL A 52 -4.47 7.59 9.36
C VAL A 52 -4.65 6.48 10.43
N LEU A 53 -3.70 6.34 11.36
CA LEU A 53 -3.78 5.34 12.42
C LEU A 53 -4.92 5.63 13.41
N ARG A 54 -5.11 6.90 13.78
CA ARG A 54 -6.23 7.32 14.65
C ARG A 54 -7.58 7.01 13.98
N ASP A 55 -7.72 7.34 12.71
CA ASP A 55 -8.97 7.15 11.98
C ASP A 55 -9.26 5.66 11.76
N ALA A 56 -8.22 4.84 11.49
CA ALA A 56 -8.35 3.38 11.44
C ALA A 56 -8.81 2.78 12.77
N ALA A 57 -8.26 3.24 13.90
CA ALA A 57 -8.70 2.81 15.22
C ALA A 57 -10.15 3.23 15.53
N ALA A 58 -10.56 4.43 15.12
CA ALA A 58 -11.94 4.92 15.29
C ALA A 58 -12.96 4.08 14.50
N LEU A 59 -12.54 3.47 13.39
CA LEU A 59 -13.33 2.54 12.58
C LEU A 59 -13.29 1.08 13.10
N GLY A 60 -12.55 0.81 14.18
CA GLY A 60 -12.39 -0.53 14.74
C GLY A 60 -11.53 -1.46 13.89
N LEU A 61 -10.69 -0.92 13.00
CA LEU A 61 -9.76 -1.74 12.22
C LEU A 61 -8.61 -2.23 13.11
N PRO A 62 -8.20 -3.50 13.02
CA PRO A 62 -7.03 -4.00 13.73
C PRO A 62 -5.77 -3.27 13.25
N VAL A 63 -5.06 -2.61 14.17
CA VAL A 63 -3.79 -1.91 13.93
C VAL A 63 -2.68 -2.56 14.74
N THR A 64 -1.52 -2.82 14.12
CA THR A 64 -0.32 -3.38 14.78
C THR A 64 0.92 -2.80 14.12
N ASP A 65 1.80 -2.11 14.87
CA ASP A 65 3.09 -1.59 14.42
C ASP A 65 3.04 -0.92 13.03
N HIS A 66 2.13 0.05 12.87
CA HIS A 66 1.85 0.77 11.62
C HIS A 66 1.29 -0.07 10.46
N SER A 67 0.80 -1.26 10.75
CA SER A 67 0.04 -2.07 9.81
C SER A 67 -1.44 -2.10 10.18
N LEU A 68 -2.33 -2.06 9.20
CA LEU A 68 -3.78 -2.24 9.40
C LEU A 68 -4.30 -3.41 8.56
N MET A 69 -5.29 -4.11 9.09
CA MET A 69 -5.99 -5.19 8.36
C MET A 69 -7.33 -4.68 7.84
N LEU A 70 -7.53 -4.77 6.52
CA LEU A 70 -8.78 -4.41 5.88
C LEU A 70 -9.12 -5.45 4.81
N ALA A 71 -10.33 -6.02 4.89
CA ALA A 71 -10.82 -7.05 3.96
C ALA A 71 -9.87 -8.25 3.75
N GLY A 72 -9.16 -8.66 4.81
CA GLY A 72 -8.20 -9.78 4.76
C GLY A 72 -6.83 -9.45 4.17
N MET A 73 -6.59 -8.18 3.83
CA MET A 73 -5.31 -7.68 3.34
C MET A 73 -4.58 -6.86 4.41
N ARG A 74 -3.26 -6.98 4.44
CA ARG A 74 -2.40 -6.13 5.28
C ARG A 74 -2.04 -4.85 4.53
N PHE A 75 -2.15 -3.71 5.18
CA PHE A 75 -1.65 -2.44 4.70
C PHE A 75 -0.54 -2.00 5.64
N SER A 76 0.69 -1.90 5.15
CA SER A 76 1.82 -1.42 5.94
C SER A 76 2.11 0.03 5.61
N LEU A 77 2.00 0.88 6.63
CA LEU A 77 2.03 2.32 6.47
C LEU A 77 3.40 2.87 6.87
N THR A 78 3.94 3.76 6.06
CA THR A 78 5.14 4.55 6.37
C THR A 78 4.86 6.02 6.10
N SER A 79 5.53 6.92 6.84
CA SER A 79 5.40 8.35 6.57
C SER A 79 6.07 8.70 5.24
N ALA A 80 5.39 9.48 4.40
CA ALA A 80 6.02 10.07 3.23
C ALA A 80 7.12 11.04 3.68
N ALA A 81 8.30 10.95 3.06
CA ALA A 81 9.34 11.95 3.30
C ALA A 81 8.81 13.31 2.83
N THR A 82 8.77 14.29 3.73
CA THR A 82 8.55 15.68 3.33
C THR A 82 9.71 16.10 2.45
N ALA A 83 9.45 16.29 1.15
CA ALA A 83 10.41 16.94 0.26
C ALA A 83 10.67 18.34 0.82
N GLY A 84 11.88 18.55 1.34
CA GLY A 84 12.37 19.85 1.79
C GLY A 84 12.78 20.74 0.64
#